data_AF-A0A838HP17-F1
#
_entry.id   AF-A0A838HP17-F1
#
_cell.length_a   1.000
_cell.length_b   1.000
_cell.length_c   1.000
_cell.angle_alpha   90.00
_cell.angle_beta   90.00
_cell.angle_gamma   90.00
#
_symmetry.space_group_name_H-M   'P 1'
#
loop_
_entity.id
_entity.type
_entity.pdbx_description
1 polymer ?
#
loop_
_entity_poly.entity_id
_entity_poly.type
_entity_poly.pdbx_seq_one_letter_code
_entity_poly.pdbx_strand_id
1 'polypeptide(L)'
;MLPLAACSTEDLLQVEDPTFASPETLNTVAGLPTLIAGAIGDFQVGYSGPGGDSFLSVAALISDEFYTSDTFPTRAVTDQRAQFPFGLGNTSDGAFNFLQQARRTLKFASDAVSRLSTTPNDPRRAQLLSLEGYTYTALAEGFCGNIPFSRTTEAGAPDLTGTGFGAGVGTLQVFDSAVVRFNEALSVQSTNNLARVGKGRALLNQGKFQEAAAAVAGVPDNFVFLLDHSANSGRQFNPIFALQDNGRYSVSDREGTNGAPFRSARDPRLPWTGPRPGFDANIPQFINQLYQSFDTDVPLASGVEARLIEAEAALQAG
;
A
#
# COMPACT_ATOMS: atom_id res chain seq x y z
N MET A 1 40.27 60.04 -0.58
CA MET A 1 39.86 58.76 -1.19
C MET A 1 39.60 57.78 -0.05
N LEU A 2 38.33 57.54 0.30
CA LEU A 2 37.95 56.41 1.17
C LEU A 2 37.65 55.22 0.25
N PRO A 3 38.22 54.02 0.48
CA PRO A 3 37.78 52.84 -0.23
C PRO A 3 36.44 52.38 0.35
N LEU A 4 35.44 52.18 -0.51
CA LEU A 4 34.25 51.41 -0.17
C LEU A 4 34.69 49.96 0.10
N ALA A 5 34.58 49.50 1.34
CA ALA A 5 34.54 48.07 1.62
C ALA A 5 33.20 47.54 1.11
N ALA A 6 33.22 46.82 -0.01
CA ALA A 6 32.07 46.05 -0.45
C ALA A 6 31.84 44.89 0.52
N CYS A 7 30.60 44.70 0.98
CA CYS A 7 30.21 43.52 1.74
C CYS A 7 30.47 42.25 0.91
N SER A 8 31.04 41.23 1.54
CA SER A 8 31.19 39.89 0.93
C SER A 8 29.82 39.38 0.50
N THR A 9 29.59 39.26 -0.81
CA THR A 9 28.35 38.69 -1.36
C THR A 9 28.34 37.16 -1.30
N GLU A 10 29.46 36.53 -0.89
CA GLU A 10 29.60 35.08 -0.85
C GLU A 10 28.78 34.44 0.28
N ASP A 11 28.56 35.16 1.39
CA ASP A 11 27.75 34.68 2.51
C ASP A 11 26.26 35.04 2.37
N LEU A 12 25.89 35.90 1.41
CA LEU A 12 24.50 36.34 1.22
C LEU A 12 23.59 35.24 0.66
N LEU A 13 24.19 34.20 0.08
CA LEU A 13 23.52 33.03 -0.51
C LEU A 13 23.86 31.71 0.21
N GLN A 14 24.64 31.77 1.30
CA GLN A 14 24.88 30.59 2.12
C GLN A 14 23.63 30.32 2.97
N VAL A 15 22.81 29.41 2.48
CA VAL A 15 21.75 28.81 3.27
C VAL A 15 22.37 27.67 4.06
N GLU A 16 22.44 27.81 5.38
CA GLU A 16 22.72 26.69 6.28
C GLU A 16 21.50 25.77 6.23
N ASP A 17 21.57 24.73 5.38
CA ASP A 17 20.47 23.80 5.16
C ASP A 17 20.17 23.11 6.50
N PRO A 18 18.98 23.31 7.10
CA PRO A 18 18.75 22.90 8.48
C PRO A 18 18.81 21.38 8.61
N THR A 19 19.96 20.85 9.05
CA THR A 19 20.29 19.44 9.36
C THR A 19 19.32 18.40 8.77
N PHE A 20 19.13 18.41 7.45
CA PHE A 20 18.37 17.37 6.79
C PHE A 20 19.27 16.15 6.60
N ALA A 21 18.71 14.96 6.75
CA ALA A 21 19.47 13.74 6.57
C ALA A 21 19.93 13.64 5.09
N SER A 22 21.23 13.76 4.85
CA SER A 22 21.82 13.55 3.51
C SER A 22 21.88 12.05 3.18
N PRO A 23 21.93 11.66 1.89
CA PRO A 23 22.12 10.27 1.49
C PRO A 23 23.31 9.59 2.18
N GLU A 24 24.42 10.32 2.37
CA GLU A 24 25.63 9.85 3.03
C GLU A 24 25.39 9.59 4.53
N THR A 25 24.66 10.48 5.22
CA THR A 25 24.33 10.30 6.65
C THR A 25 23.39 9.12 6.88
N LEU A 26 22.52 8.81 5.92
CA LEU A 26 21.56 7.71 5.99
C LEU A 26 22.16 6.34 5.64
N ASN A 27 23.25 6.28 4.87
CA ASN A 27 23.91 5.03 4.48
C ASN A 27 24.87 4.51 5.59
N THR A 28 24.41 4.52 6.84
CA THR A 28 25.16 4.07 8.02
C THR A 28 24.29 3.17 8.89
N VAL A 29 24.91 2.40 9.81
CA VAL A 29 24.17 1.56 10.78
C VAL A 29 23.19 2.41 11.62
N ALA A 30 23.60 3.62 11.98
CA ALA A 30 22.78 4.57 12.74
C ALA A 30 21.61 5.16 11.92
N GLY A 31 21.76 5.25 10.59
CA GLY A 31 20.71 5.73 9.69
C GLY A 31 19.65 4.67 9.33
N LEU A 32 19.93 3.38 9.55
CA LEU A 32 19.01 2.28 9.21
C LEU A 32 17.59 2.45 9.79
N PRO A 33 17.39 2.80 11.08
CA PRO A 33 16.04 2.97 11.62
C PRO A 33 15.21 3.99 10.84
N THR A 34 15.82 5.12 10.44
CA THR A 34 15.16 6.17 9.67
C THR A 34 14.79 5.68 8.27
N LEU A 35 15.69 4.97 7.58
CA LEU A 35 15.42 4.39 6.26
C LEU A 35 14.28 3.37 6.31
N ILE A 36 14.28 2.50 7.32
CA ILE A 36 13.25 1.48 7.52
C ILE A 36 11.90 2.14 7.80
N ALA A 37 11.85 3.10 8.72
CA ALA A 37 10.63 3.82 9.05
C ALA A 37 10.05 4.59 7.85
N GLY A 38 10.91 5.25 7.06
CA GLY A 38 10.50 5.94 5.83
C GLY A 38 9.91 4.98 4.80
N ALA A 39 10.56 3.83 4.58
CA ALA A 39 10.08 2.83 3.62
C ALA A 39 8.74 2.19 4.05
N ILE A 40 8.58 1.85 5.33
CA ILE A 40 7.30 1.36 5.87
C ILE A 40 6.22 2.46 5.76
N GLY A 41 6.58 3.71 6.04
CA GLY A 41 5.66 4.84 5.92
C GLY A 41 5.23 5.12 4.48
N ASP A 42 6.10 4.95 3.48
CA ASP A 42 5.73 5.03 2.06
C ASP A 42 4.81 3.88 1.65
N PHE A 43 5.04 2.67 2.17
CA PHE A 43 4.14 1.54 1.96
C PHE A 43 2.75 1.80 2.54
N GLN A 44 2.66 2.30 3.77
CA GLN A 44 1.38 2.65 4.39
C GLN A 44 0.59 3.66 3.54
N VAL A 45 1.27 4.68 3.00
CA VAL A 45 0.67 5.67 2.08
C VAL A 45 0.22 5.02 0.77
N GLY A 46 1.04 4.15 0.17
CA GLY A 46 0.72 3.51 -1.11
C GLY A 46 -0.35 2.42 -1.02
N TYR A 47 -0.41 1.69 0.08
CA TYR A 47 -1.37 0.61 0.26
C TYR A 47 -2.67 1.12 0.87
N SER A 48 -2.59 1.72 2.06
CA SER A 48 -3.77 2.20 2.79
C SER A 48 -4.18 3.58 2.30
N GLY A 49 -3.30 4.58 2.46
CA GLY A 49 -3.54 5.97 2.10
C GLY A 49 -3.22 6.98 3.22
N PRO A 50 -2.86 8.23 2.88
CA PRO A 50 -2.58 9.30 3.86
C PRO A 50 -3.86 10.03 4.27
N GLY A 51 -4.85 9.32 4.82
CA GLY A 51 -6.18 9.89 5.10
C GLY A 51 -7.00 10.23 3.84
N GLY A 52 -6.57 9.78 2.67
CA GLY A 52 -7.21 10.01 1.37
C GLY A 52 -7.10 8.78 0.48
N ASP A 53 -7.52 8.89 -0.78
CA ASP A 53 -7.57 7.72 -1.67
C ASP A 53 -6.18 7.15 -1.95
N SER A 54 -6.10 5.83 -1.90
CA SER A 54 -4.95 5.04 -2.31
C SER A 54 -5.43 3.64 -2.73
N PHE A 55 -4.54 2.65 -2.82
CA PHE A 55 -4.90 1.33 -3.33
C PHE A 55 -6.13 0.73 -2.63
N LEU A 56 -6.16 0.74 -1.30
CA LEU A 56 -7.23 0.12 -0.51
C LEU A 56 -8.61 0.72 -0.80
N SER A 57 -8.74 2.05 -0.77
CA SER A 57 -10.04 2.71 -0.98
C SER A 57 -10.49 2.60 -2.45
N VAL A 58 -9.56 2.66 -3.39
CA VAL A 58 -9.85 2.51 -4.83
C VAL A 58 -10.31 1.09 -5.14
N ALA A 59 -9.64 0.09 -4.57
CA ALA A 59 -10.05 -1.31 -4.70
C ALA A 59 -11.45 -1.53 -4.11
N ALA A 60 -11.76 -0.92 -2.96
CA ALA A 60 -13.06 -1.04 -2.32
C ALA A 60 -14.21 -0.40 -3.14
N LEU A 61 -13.98 0.73 -3.82
CA LEU A 61 -14.95 1.29 -4.77
C LEU A 61 -15.15 0.38 -5.99
N ILE A 62 -14.06 -0.08 -6.61
CA ILE A 62 -14.15 -0.90 -7.83
C ILE A 62 -14.74 -2.30 -7.56
N SER A 63 -14.74 -2.76 -6.31
CA SER A 63 -15.30 -4.05 -5.89
C SER A 63 -16.69 -3.95 -5.24
N ASP A 64 -17.31 -2.76 -5.24
CA ASP A 64 -18.62 -2.48 -4.62
C ASP A 64 -18.66 -2.76 -3.09
N GLU A 65 -17.52 -2.72 -2.39
CA GLU A 65 -17.49 -2.73 -0.92
C GLU A 65 -17.94 -1.38 -0.34
N PHE A 66 -17.50 -0.30 -1.00
CA PHE A 66 -17.95 1.06 -0.78
C PHE A 66 -18.52 1.64 -2.08
N TYR A 67 -19.42 2.61 -1.93
CA TYR A 67 -19.82 3.52 -2.99
C TYR A 67 -19.44 4.95 -2.62
N THR A 68 -19.35 5.80 -3.62
CA THR A 68 -19.09 7.22 -3.41
C THR A 68 -20.35 7.94 -2.92
N SER A 69 -20.26 8.55 -1.73
CA SER A 69 -21.24 9.54 -1.25
C SER A 69 -20.78 10.99 -1.49
N ASP A 70 -19.81 11.15 -2.39
CA ASP A 70 -19.18 12.41 -2.78
C ASP A 70 -19.77 13.03 -4.06
N THR A 71 -19.48 14.31 -4.29
CA THR A 71 -19.80 15.07 -5.53
C THR A 71 -18.63 15.18 -6.49
N PHE A 72 -17.43 14.73 -6.10
CA PHE A 72 -16.23 14.80 -6.95
C PHE A 72 -16.33 13.78 -8.10
N PRO A 73 -16.23 14.22 -9.36
CA PRO A 73 -16.48 13.36 -10.51
C PRO A 73 -15.46 12.22 -10.62
N THR A 74 -14.22 12.40 -10.16
CA THR A 74 -13.16 11.39 -10.24
C THR A 74 -13.45 10.13 -9.41
N ARG A 75 -14.11 10.27 -8.26
CA ARG A 75 -14.59 9.13 -7.46
C ARG A 75 -15.83 8.49 -8.09
N ALA A 76 -16.78 9.31 -8.53
CA ALA A 76 -17.99 8.83 -9.21
C ALA A 76 -17.67 7.97 -10.45
N VAL A 77 -16.71 8.39 -11.27
CA VAL A 77 -16.30 7.57 -12.43
C VAL A 77 -15.50 6.34 -12.05
N THR A 78 -14.80 6.34 -10.90
CA THR A 78 -14.12 5.15 -10.39
C THR A 78 -15.15 4.10 -9.95
N ASP A 79 -16.15 4.53 -9.20
CA ASP A 79 -17.28 3.73 -8.72
C ASP A 79 -18.06 3.10 -9.89
N GLN A 80 -18.34 3.93 -10.91
CA GLN A 80 -18.99 3.52 -12.15
C GLN A 80 -18.08 2.72 -13.10
N ARG A 81 -16.80 2.52 -12.75
CA ARG A 81 -15.79 1.87 -13.60
C ARG A 81 -15.65 2.52 -14.99
N ALA A 82 -15.90 3.81 -15.04
CA ALA A 82 -15.85 4.68 -16.20
C ALA A 82 -14.65 5.65 -16.13
N GLN A 83 -13.53 5.19 -15.55
CA GLN A 83 -12.34 6.01 -15.29
C GLN A 83 -11.88 6.76 -16.55
N PHE A 84 -11.37 7.97 -16.34
CA PHE A 84 -10.81 8.78 -17.41
C PHE A 84 -9.51 8.15 -17.95
N PRO A 85 -9.04 8.56 -19.14
CA PRO A 85 -7.66 8.30 -19.54
C PRO A 85 -6.65 8.68 -18.45
N PHE A 86 -5.56 7.92 -18.35
CA PHE A 86 -4.48 8.13 -17.38
C PHE A 86 -3.99 9.58 -17.36
N GLY A 87 -3.74 10.11 -16.16
CA GLY A 87 -3.19 11.46 -15.96
C GLY A 87 -4.26 12.55 -15.88
N LEU A 88 -5.54 12.19 -15.93
CA LEU A 88 -6.68 13.10 -15.75
C LEU A 88 -7.22 13.10 -14.32
N GLY A 89 -6.44 12.61 -13.36
CA GLY A 89 -6.75 12.70 -11.94
C GLY A 89 -7.67 11.61 -11.43
N ASN A 90 -7.62 10.41 -12.03
CA ASN A 90 -8.30 9.26 -11.44
C ASN A 90 -7.70 8.97 -10.05
N THR A 91 -8.53 8.47 -9.13
CA THR A 91 -8.06 8.03 -7.81
C THR A 91 -7.02 6.90 -7.92
N SER A 92 -7.13 6.07 -8.96
CA SER A 92 -6.18 5.02 -9.31
C SER A 92 -4.80 5.54 -9.76
N ASP A 93 -4.72 6.73 -10.37
CA ASP A 93 -3.44 7.32 -10.83
C ASP A 93 -2.53 7.61 -9.63
N GLY A 94 -3.10 8.15 -8.54
CA GLY A 94 -2.39 8.40 -7.28
C GLY A 94 -1.94 7.10 -6.62
N ALA A 95 -2.85 6.13 -6.50
CA ALA A 95 -2.56 4.82 -5.92
C ALA A 95 -1.39 4.12 -6.65
N PHE A 96 -1.38 4.16 -7.99
CA PHE A 96 -0.28 3.58 -8.77
C PHE A 96 1.07 4.21 -8.43
N ASN A 97 1.13 5.54 -8.41
CA ASN A 97 2.37 6.27 -8.15
C ASN A 97 2.89 6.01 -6.72
N PHE A 98 2.01 6.00 -5.73
CA PHE A 98 2.40 5.71 -4.35
C PHE A 98 2.88 4.27 -4.16
N LEU A 99 2.24 3.28 -4.80
CA LEU A 99 2.74 1.90 -4.80
C LEU A 99 4.12 1.79 -5.46
N GLN A 100 4.35 2.49 -6.58
CA GLN A 100 5.67 2.49 -7.23
C GLN A 100 6.76 3.13 -6.35
N GLN A 101 6.40 4.19 -5.60
CA GLN A 101 7.29 4.79 -4.61
C GLN A 101 7.61 3.80 -3.48
N ALA A 102 6.58 3.20 -2.88
CA ALA A 102 6.72 2.19 -1.83
C ALA A 102 7.63 1.03 -2.27
N ARG A 103 7.40 0.49 -3.47
CA ARG A 103 8.23 -0.57 -4.07
C ARG A 103 9.71 -0.18 -4.06
N ARG A 104 10.03 1.04 -4.49
CA ARG A 104 11.41 1.52 -4.58
C ARG A 104 12.02 1.73 -3.20
N THR A 105 11.31 2.34 -2.27
CA THR A 105 11.87 2.70 -0.96
C THR A 105 12.03 1.47 -0.08
N LEU A 106 11.10 0.50 -0.16
CA LEU A 106 11.24 -0.82 0.46
C LEU A 106 12.45 -1.59 -0.08
N LYS A 107 12.64 -1.64 -1.41
CA LYS A 107 13.80 -2.30 -2.01
C LYS A 107 15.10 -1.67 -1.52
N PHE A 108 15.20 -0.34 -1.57
CA PHE A 108 16.37 0.40 -1.13
C PHE A 108 16.68 0.16 0.35
N ALA A 109 15.67 0.21 1.22
CA ALA A 109 15.83 -0.05 2.65
C ALA A 109 16.24 -1.50 2.91
N SER A 110 15.66 -2.49 2.21
CA SER A 110 16.01 -3.90 2.38
C SER A 110 17.45 -4.20 1.97
N ASP A 111 17.93 -3.55 0.91
CA ASP A 111 19.32 -3.64 0.46
C ASP A 111 20.27 -2.94 1.46
N ALA A 112 19.87 -1.79 2.00
CA ALA A 112 20.65 -1.10 3.03
C ALA A 112 20.78 -1.96 4.30
N VAL A 113 19.69 -2.59 4.75
CA VAL A 113 19.74 -3.54 5.89
C VAL A 113 20.66 -4.72 5.56
N SER A 114 20.60 -5.25 4.34
CA SER A 114 21.49 -6.35 3.92
C SER A 114 22.97 -5.98 3.93
N ARG A 115 23.32 -4.73 3.61
CA ARG A 115 24.72 -4.27 3.56
C ARG A 115 25.26 -3.80 4.90
N LEU A 116 24.41 -3.14 5.69
CA LEU A 116 24.85 -2.37 6.86
C LEU A 116 24.47 -3.03 8.19
N SER A 117 23.44 -3.87 8.24
CA SER A 117 23.01 -4.44 9.52
C SER A 117 24.08 -5.37 10.08
N THR A 118 24.38 -5.20 11.36
CA THR A 118 25.27 -6.09 12.13
C THR A 118 24.52 -7.29 12.72
N THR A 119 23.19 -7.34 12.57
CA THR A 119 22.36 -8.43 13.07
C THR A 119 22.25 -9.52 12.01
N PRO A 120 22.73 -10.76 12.27
CA PRO A 120 22.53 -11.87 11.35
C PRO A 120 21.04 -12.11 11.11
N ASN A 121 20.63 -12.28 9.85
CA ASN A 121 19.23 -12.52 9.47
C ASN A 121 18.26 -11.51 10.08
N ASP A 122 18.61 -10.22 10.03
CA ASP A 122 17.81 -9.13 10.59
C ASP A 122 16.32 -9.25 10.20
N PRO A 123 15.40 -9.45 11.16
CA PRO A 123 13.98 -9.66 10.86
C PRO A 123 13.34 -8.43 10.20
N ARG A 124 13.93 -7.24 10.37
CA ARG A 124 13.47 -6.02 9.69
C ARG A 124 13.65 -6.13 8.17
N ARG A 125 14.68 -6.85 7.70
CA ARG A 125 14.83 -7.15 6.27
C ARG A 125 13.68 -8.04 5.77
N ALA A 126 13.32 -9.07 6.53
CA ALA A 126 12.21 -9.95 6.18
C ALA A 126 10.88 -9.18 6.10
N GLN A 127 10.63 -8.25 7.03
CA GLN A 127 9.46 -7.38 6.99
C GLN A 127 9.46 -6.48 5.73
N LEU A 128 10.55 -5.79 5.42
CA LEU A 128 10.65 -4.93 4.22
C LEU A 128 10.42 -5.71 2.93
N LEU A 129 11.03 -6.89 2.80
CA LEU A 129 10.83 -7.79 1.66
C LEU A 129 9.36 -8.24 1.56
N SER A 130 8.73 -8.54 2.70
CA SER A 130 7.32 -8.92 2.71
C SER A 130 6.43 -7.78 2.22
N LEU A 131 6.62 -6.56 2.74
CA LEU A 131 5.88 -5.37 2.28
C LEU A 131 6.15 -5.07 0.80
N GLU A 132 7.37 -5.29 0.32
CA GLU A 132 7.68 -5.16 -1.10
C GLU A 132 6.86 -6.17 -1.91
N GLY A 133 6.79 -7.42 -1.44
CA GLY A 133 5.92 -8.46 -2.02
C GLY A 133 4.44 -8.07 -2.07
N TYR A 134 3.90 -7.47 -1.01
CA TYR A 134 2.53 -6.94 -1.01
C TYR A 134 2.35 -5.78 -2.00
N THR A 135 3.38 -4.97 -2.19
CA THR A 135 3.34 -3.89 -3.20
C THR A 135 3.23 -4.46 -4.61
N TYR A 136 4.01 -5.49 -4.93
CA TYR A 136 3.89 -6.21 -6.21
C TYR A 136 2.53 -6.91 -6.36
N THR A 137 2.01 -7.48 -5.27
CA THR A 137 0.69 -8.14 -5.26
C THR A 137 -0.43 -7.12 -5.54
N ALA A 138 -0.43 -5.98 -4.85
CA ALA A 138 -1.38 -4.88 -5.07
C ALA A 138 -1.31 -4.32 -6.50
N LEU A 139 -0.10 -4.17 -7.06
CA LEU A 139 0.08 -3.75 -8.44
C LEU A 139 -0.54 -4.76 -9.41
N ALA A 140 -0.33 -6.06 -9.20
CA ALA A 140 -0.87 -7.12 -10.06
C ALA A 140 -2.40 -7.25 -9.93
N GLU A 141 -2.96 -7.08 -8.72
CA GLU A 141 -4.40 -7.14 -8.48
C GLU A 141 -5.13 -5.91 -9.04
N GLY A 142 -4.56 -4.71 -8.86
CA GLY A 142 -5.21 -3.45 -9.20
C GLY A 142 -4.99 -2.92 -10.61
N PHE A 143 -3.95 -3.37 -11.32
CA PHE A 143 -3.55 -2.79 -12.61
C PHE A 143 -3.32 -3.83 -13.70
N CYS A 144 -3.79 -3.54 -14.91
CA CYS A 144 -3.74 -4.48 -16.03
C CYS A 144 -2.31 -4.75 -16.55
N GLY A 145 -2.13 -5.93 -17.17
CA GLY A 145 -0.87 -6.64 -17.46
C GLY A 145 0.14 -6.03 -18.44
N ASN A 146 0.43 -4.74 -18.31
CA ASN A 146 1.58 -4.08 -18.91
C ASN A 146 2.17 -3.09 -17.90
N ILE A 147 2.44 -3.57 -16.68
CA ILE A 147 2.82 -2.72 -15.55
C ILE A 147 4.29 -2.30 -15.70
N PRO A 148 4.59 -0.99 -15.84
CA PRO A 148 5.95 -0.53 -15.96
C PRO A 148 6.67 -0.59 -14.60
N PHE A 149 7.93 -1.02 -14.62
CA PHE A 149 8.80 -0.96 -13.45
C PHE A 149 10.06 -0.18 -13.79
N SER A 150 10.25 0.95 -13.09
CA SER A 150 11.48 1.71 -13.20
C SER A 150 12.67 0.92 -12.66
N ARG A 151 13.80 1.03 -13.35
CA ARG A 151 15.09 0.47 -12.92
C ARG A 151 15.93 1.58 -12.31
N THR A 152 16.71 1.24 -11.28
CA THR A 152 17.72 2.14 -10.72
C THR A 152 19.02 1.94 -11.48
N THR A 153 19.77 3.02 -11.69
CA THR A 153 21.19 2.92 -12.10
C THR A 153 22.03 2.43 -10.92
N GLU A 154 23.28 2.04 -11.17
CA GLU A 154 24.24 1.66 -10.11
C GLU A 154 24.46 2.77 -9.08
N ALA A 155 24.20 4.03 -9.43
CA ALA A 155 24.27 5.19 -8.55
C ALA A 155 22.99 5.43 -7.72
N GLY A 156 22.00 4.53 -7.77
CA GLY A 156 20.75 4.64 -7.00
C GLY A 156 19.75 5.67 -7.53
N ALA A 157 20.13 6.50 -8.51
CA ALA A 157 19.21 7.39 -9.21
C ALA A 157 18.26 6.59 -10.13
N PRO A 158 16.98 6.99 -10.27
CA PRO A 158 16.13 6.41 -11.30
C PRO A 158 16.76 6.67 -12.67
N ASP A 159 16.90 5.64 -13.50
CA ASP A 159 17.18 5.88 -14.92
C ASP A 159 15.94 6.55 -15.51
N LEU A 160 16.05 7.82 -15.89
CA LEU A 160 14.98 8.60 -16.52
C LEU A 160 15.25 8.83 -18.02
N THR A 161 16.33 8.26 -18.56
CA THR A 161 16.68 8.40 -19.97
C THR A 161 16.04 7.27 -20.78
N GLY A 162 15.29 7.62 -21.86
CA GLY A 162 14.85 6.82 -23.02
C GLY A 162 14.19 5.44 -22.85
N THR A 163 14.67 4.62 -21.92
CA THR A 163 14.38 3.21 -21.63
C THR A 163 14.24 2.93 -20.12
N GLY A 164 14.26 3.97 -19.27
CA GLY A 164 14.30 3.88 -17.80
C GLY A 164 13.05 3.31 -17.11
N PHE A 165 11.91 3.31 -17.81
CA PHE A 165 10.79 2.44 -17.51
C PHE A 165 11.04 1.11 -18.22
N GLY A 166 11.28 0.03 -17.47
CA GLY A 166 11.38 -1.29 -18.07
C GLY A 166 10.12 -1.60 -18.89
N ALA A 167 10.25 -2.44 -19.92
CA ALA A 167 9.10 -2.95 -20.66
C ALA A 167 8.02 -3.41 -19.68
N GLY A 168 6.76 -3.05 -19.95
CA GLY A 168 5.68 -3.39 -19.05
C GLY A 168 5.58 -4.90 -18.86
N VAL A 169 5.33 -5.29 -17.63
CA VAL A 169 5.37 -6.68 -17.17
C VAL A 169 3.94 -7.21 -17.07
N GLY A 170 3.72 -8.44 -17.53
CA GLY A 170 2.41 -9.09 -17.47
C GLY A 170 2.00 -9.42 -16.03
N THR A 171 0.70 -9.43 -15.75
CA THR A 171 0.14 -9.66 -14.39
C THR A 171 0.74 -10.89 -13.70
N LEU A 172 0.83 -12.04 -14.37
CA LEU A 172 1.40 -13.25 -13.78
C LEU A 172 2.89 -13.10 -13.42
N GLN A 173 3.66 -12.39 -14.24
CA GLN A 173 5.08 -12.12 -13.98
C GLN A 173 5.27 -11.13 -12.81
N VAL A 174 4.30 -10.24 -12.59
CA VAL A 174 4.28 -9.37 -11.41
C VAL A 174 3.99 -10.20 -10.14
N PHE A 175 3.06 -11.16 -10.19
CA PHE A 175 2.89 -12.13 -9.10
C PHE A 175 4.13 -13.00 -8.87
N ASP A 176 4.83 -13.44 -9.93
CA ASP A 176 6.11 -14.15 -9.79
C ASP A 176 7.13 -13.28 -9.06
N SER A 177 7.18 -11.99 -9.38
CA SER A 177 8.04 -11.03 -8.67
C SER A 177 7.67 -10.90 -7.20
N ALA A 178 6.37 -10.89 -6.85
CA ALA A 178 5.91 -10.91 -5.46
C ALA A 178 6.36 -12.19 -4.73
N VAL A 179 6.16 -13.36 -5.34
CA VAL A 179 6.56 -14.67 -4.78
C VAL A 179 8.07 -14.73 -4.53
N VAL A 180 8.89 -14.15 -5.42
CA VAL A 180 10.35 -14.04 -5.20
C VAL A 180 10.65 -13.26 -3.91
N ARG A 181 10.03 -12.09 -3.69
CA ARG A 181 10.23 -11.30 -2.45
C ARG A 181 9.82 -12.06 -1.21
N PHE A 182 8.67 -12.74 -1.25
CA PHE A 182 8.22 -13.52 -0.11
C PHE A 182 9.13 -14.72 0.18
N ASN A 183 9.67 -15.38 -0.85
CA ASN A 183 10.67 -16.43 -0.66
C ASN A 183 11.96 -15.88 -0.06
N GLU A 184 12.44 -14.71 -0.51
CA GLU A 184 13.59 -14.05 0.09
C GLU A 184 13.32 -13.69 1.56
N ALA A 185 12.14 -13.15 1.89
CA ALA A 185 11.75 -12.87 3.27
C ALA A 185 11.77 -14.14 4.15
N LEU A 186 11.27 -15.25 3.62
CA LEU A 186 11.26 -16.55 4.30
C LEU A 186 12.66 -17.18 4.41
N SER A 187 13.59 -16.84 3.52
CA SER A 187 14.99 -17.25 3.65
C SER A 187 15.71 -16.51 4.79
N VAL A 188 15.34 -15.25 5.04
CA VAL A 188 15.82 -14.47 6.19
C VAL A 188 15.15 -14.97 7.48
N GLN A 189 13.84 -15.18 7.45
CA GLN A 189 13.06 -15.60 8.60
C GLN A 189 11.94 -16.58 8.18
N SER A 190 12.20 -17.88 8.32
CA SER A 190 11.29 -18.94 7.85
C SER A 190 9.93 -18.97 8.54
N THR A 191 9.82 -18.36 9.73
CA THR A 191 8.58 -18.24 10.52
C THR A 191 7.85 -16.91 10.28
N ASN A 192 8.25 -16.12 9.28
CA ASN A 192 7.60 -14.84 8.99
C ASN A 192 6.19 -15.07 8.41
N ASN A 193 5.17 -14.90 9.25
CA ASN A 193 3.77 -15.13 8.86
C ASN A 193 3.25 -14.08 7.86
N LEU A 194 3.74 -12.84 7.89
CA LEU A 194 3.39 -11.82 6.91
C LEU A 194 3.79 -12.28 5.49
N ALA A 195 5.01 -12.82 5.34
CA ALA A 195 5.49 -13.39 4.09
C ALA A 195 4.72 -14.64 3.66
N ARG A 196 4.35 -15.51 4.61
CA ARG A 196 3.56 -16.73 4.33
C ARG A 196 2.19 -16.39 3.74
N VAL A 197 1.45 -15.49 4.39
CA VAL A 197 0.12 -15.05 3.92
C VAL A 197 0.24 -14.38 2.56
N GLY A 198 1.20 -13.47 2.39
CA GLY A 198 1.39 -12.75 1.13
C GLY A 198 1.78 -13.68 -0.02
N LYS A 199 2.64 -14.66 0.24
CA LYS A 199 2.97 -15.72 -0.73
C LYS A 199 1.74 -16.54 -1.09
N GLY A 200 0.93 -16.91 -0.10
CA GLY A 200 -0.34 -17.59 -0.32
C GLY A 200 -1.27 -16.80 -1.25
N ARG A 201 -1.49 -15.51 -0.98
CA ARG A 201 -2.31 -14.62 -1.81
C ARG A 201 -1.77 -14.53 -3.25
N ALA A 202 -0.47 -14.33 -3.42
CA ALA A 202 0.14 -14.23 -4.76
C ALA A 202 0.01 -15.55 -5.54
N LEU A 203 0.24 -16.70 -4.91
CA LEU A 203 0.08 -18.02 -5.53
C LEU A 203 -1.39 -18.33 -5.86
N LEU A 204 -2.32 -17.93 -4.99
CA LEU A 204 -3.75 -18.09 -5.22
C LEU A 204 -4.20 -17.33 -6.46
N ASN A 205 -3.78 -16.06 -6.60
CA ASN A 205 -4.04 -15.25 -7.80
C ASN A 205 -3.41 -15.83 -9.08
N GLN A 206 -2.37 -16.66 -8.96
CA GLN A 206 -1.78 -17.40 -10.09
C GLN A 206 -2.53 -18.71 -10.42
N GLY A 207 -3.58 -19.07 -9.66
CA GLY A 207 -4.28 -20.35 -9.78
C GLY A 207 -3.51 -21.54 -9.20
N LYS A 208 -2.44 -21.31 -8.43
CA LYS A 208 -1.61 -22.36 -7.81
C LYS A 208 -2.17 -22.74 -6.44
N PHE A 209 -3.41 -23.22 -6.43
CA PHE A 209 -4.22 -23.44 -5.22
C PHE A 209 -3.53 -24.29 -4.14
N GLN A 210 -2.96 -25.44 -4.51
CA GLN A 210 -2.28 -26.33 -3.55
C GLN A 210 -1.01 -25.71 -2.97
N GLU A 211 -0.24 -25.00 -3.79
CA GLU A 211 0.96 -24.29 -3.33
C GLU A 211 0.59 -23.11 -2.42
N ALA A 212 -0.52 -22.43 -2.70
CA ALA A 212 -1.05 -21.35 -1.88
C ALA A 212 -1.44 -21.86 -0.49
N ALA A 213 -2.19 -22.97 -0.41
CA ALA A 213 -2.55 -23.62 0.86
C ALA A 213 -1.31 -24.06 1.64
N ALA A 214 -0.33 -24.68 0.96
CA ALA A 214 0.92 -25.09 1.60
C ALA A 214 1.73 -23.90 2.15
N ALA A 215 1.70 -22.74 1.49
CA ALA A 215 2.41 -21.55 1.94
C ALA A 215 1.84 -21.00 3.27
N VAL A 216 0.53 -21.15 3.50
CA VAL A 216 -0.16 -20.58 4.67
C VAL A 216 -0.44 -21.58 5.79
N ALA A 217 -0.19 -22.88 5.59
CA ALA A 217 -0.49 -23.96 6.54
C ALA A 217 0.07 -23.75 7.96
N GLY A 218 1.20 -23.04 8.08
CA GLY A 218 1.84 -22.75 9.37
C GLY A 218 1.45 -21.41 10.01
N VAL A 219 0.46 -20.69 9.47
CA VAL A 219 0.02 -19.39 9.99
C VAL A 219 -1.01 -19.62 11.10
N PRO A 220 -0.80 -19.09 12.32
CA PRO A 220 -1.80 -19.18 13.39
C PRO A 220 -3.11 -18.47 13.05
N ASP A 221 -4.25 -19.02 13.47
CA ASP A 221 -5.58 -18.44 13.17
C ASP A 221 -5.75 -17.02 13.73
N ASN A 222 -5.09 -16.71 14.85
CA ASN A 222 -5.11 -15.40 15.50
C ASN A 222 -4.01 -14.44 15.02
N PHE A 223 -3.23 -14.81 14.00
CA PHE A 223 -2.22 -13.93 13.43
C PHE A 223 -2.89 -12.71 12.80
N VAL A 224 -2.37 -11.52 13.10
CA VAL A 224 -2.74 -10.27 12.42
C VAL A 224 -1.47 -9.44 12.26
N PHE A 225 -1.22 -8.94 11.05
CA PHE A 225 -0.26 -7.89 10.78
C PHE A 225 -1.02 -6.61 10.44
N LEU A 226 -0.78 -5.57 11.22
CA LEU A 226 -1.46 -4.28 11.11
C LEU A 226 -0.59 -3.27 10.35
N LEU A 227 -1.25 -2.41 9.59
CA LEU A 227 -0.71 -1.14 9.13
C LEU A 227 -1.05 -0.09 10.16
N ASP A 228 -0.01 0.42 10.80
CA ASP A 228 -0.14 1.40 11.86
C ASP A 228 -0.61 2.75 11.30
N HIS A 229 -1.60 3.33 11.98
CA HIS A 229 -2.15 4.64 11.68
C HIS A 229 -2.01 5.57 12.90
N SER A 230 -2.03 6.87 12.68
CA SER A 230 -1.86 7.85 13.76
C SER A 230 -2.55 9.16 13.44
N ALA A 231 -3.15 9.77 14.45
CA ALA A 231 -3.69 11.12 14.39
C ALA A 231 -2.61 12.22 14.47
N ASN A 232 -1.32 11.87 14.60
CA ASN A 232 -0.22 12.82 14.75
C ASN A 232 0.04 13.67 13.50
N SER A 233 -0.20 13.11 12.32
CA SER A 233 -0.03 13.84 11.05
C SER A 233 -0.99 13.32 9.99
N GLY A 234 -1.45 14.21 9.10
CA GLY A 234 -2.36 13.83 8.02
C GLY A 234 -1.83 12.68 7.14
N ARG A 235 -0.50 12.57 7.01
CA ARG A 235 0.15 11.49 6.26
C ARG A 235 -0.12 10.09 6.85
N GLN A 236 -0.41 10.01 8.15
CA GLN A 236 -0.59 8.75 8.89
C GLN A 236 -2.06 8.41 9.17
N PHE A 237 -2.98 9.27 8.77
CA PHE A 237 -4.41 9.08 9.02
C PHE A 237 -4.92 7.79 8.39
N ASN A 238 -5.79 7.09 9.11
CA ASN A 238 -6.61 6.02 8.56
C ASN A 238 -7.51 6.59 7.44
N PRO A 239 -7.39 6.09 6.20
CA PRO A 239 -8.12 6.62 5.05
C PRO A 239 -9.58 6.18 5.03
N ILE A 240 -9.90 4.99 5.55
CA ILE A 240 -11.27 4.49 5.64
C ILE A 240 -12.10 5.42 6.52
N PHE A 241 -11.59 5.70 7.72
CA PHE A 241 -12.22 6.65 8.63
C PHE A 241 -12.24 8.06 8.01
N ALA A 242 -11.12 8.58 7.53
CA ALA A 242 -11.03 9.95 7.03
C ALA A 242 -11.95 10.23 5.83
N LEU A 243 -12.07 9.30 4.88
CA LEU A 243 -12.94 9.44 3.72
C LEU A 243 -14.42 9.34 4.11
N GLN A 244 -14.76 8.47 5.07
CA GLN A 244 -16.11 8.40 5.62
C GLN A 244 -16.47 9.65 6.47
N ASP A 245 -15.55 10.12 7.30
CA ASP A 245 -15.75 11.32 8.14
C ASP A 245 -15.98 12.55 7.28
N ASN A 246 -15.25 12.68 6.16
CA ASN A 246 -15.45 13.76 5.19
C ASN A 246 -16.69 13.57 4.28
N GLY A 247 -17.53 12.56 4.51
CA GLY A 247 -18.76 12.36 3.73
C GLY A 247 -18.56 11.68 2.37
N ARG A 248 -17.38 11.18 2.05
CA ARG A 248 -17.02 10.77 0.67
C ARG A 248 -17.34 9.32 0.34
N TYR A 249 -17.21 8.42 1.32
CA TYR A 249 -17.36 6.98 1.13
C TYR A 249 -18.45 6.43 2.04
N SER A 250 -19.17 5.43 1.56
CA SER A 250 -20.31 4.84 2.26
C SER A 250 -20.37 3.34 2.00
N VAL A 251 -20.73 2.54 3.00
CA VAL A 251 -20.86 1.07 2.85
C VAL A 251 -21.93 0.76 1.80
N SER A 252 -21.58 0.01 0.76
CA SER A 252 -22.50 -0.36 -0.32
C SER A 252 -23.60 -1.32 0.11
N ASP A 253 -24.62 -1.47 -0.71
CA ASP A 253 -25.63 -2.53 -0.53
C ASP A 253 -26.30 -2.83 -1.87
N ARG A 254 -26.03 -4.03 -2.40
CA ARG A 254 -26.58 -4.46 -3.69
C ARG A 254 -26.34 -3.45 -4.81
N GLU A 255 -25.19 -2.81 -4.77
CA GLU A 255 -24.75 -1.87 -5.81
C GLU A 255 -24.72 -2.58 -7.17
N GLY A 256 -25.08 -1.85 -8.23
CA GLY A 256 -25.23 -2.46 -9.56
C GLY A 256 -26.34 -3.53 -9.66
N THR A 257 -27.24 -3.65 -8.69
CA THR A 257 -28.29 -4.71 -8.56
C THR A 257 -27.77 -6.08 -8.11
N ASN A 258 -26.55 -6.44 -8.49
CA ASN A 258 -25.93 -7.75 -8.23
C ASN A 258 -24.80 -7.72 -7.19
N GLY A 259 -24.41 -6.53 -6.70
CA GLY A 259 -23.39 -6.38 -5.67
C GLY A 259 -23.75 -7.07 -4.36
N ALA A 260 -22.75 -7.26 -3.51
CA ALA A 260 -22.97 -7.94 -2.25
C ALA A 260 -23.89 -7.11 -1.31
N PRO A 261 -24.74 -7.77 -0.50
CA PRO A 261 -25.68 -7.11 0.40
C PRO A 261 -25.00 -6.66 1.71
N PHE A 262 -23.93 -5.87 1.64
CA PHE A 262 -23.11 -5.50 2.82
C PHE A 262 -23.91 -4.85 3.95
N ARG A 263 -24.98 -4.10 3.66
CA ARG A 263 -25.87 -3.55 4.69
C ARG A 263 -27.08 -4.43 4.96
N SER A 264 -27.77 -4.89 3.92
CA SER A 264 -29.03 -5.62 4.04
C SER A 264 -28.88 -7.02 4.62
N ALA A 265 -27.69 -7.64 4.52
CA ALA A 265 -27.39 -8.94 5.13
C ALA A 265 -27.28 -8.88 6.66
N ARG A 266 -27.02 -7.70 7.25
CA ARG A 266 -26.81 -7.51 8.70
C ARG A 266 -25.76 -8.46 9.29
N ASP A 267 -24.66 -8.64 8.56
CA ASP A 267 -23.54 -9.46 9.02
C ASP A 267 -22.89 -8.81 10.24
N PRO A 268 -22.76 -9.51 11.39
CA PRO A 268 -22.15 -8.94 12.60
C PRO A 268 -20.68 -8.55 12.42
N ARG A 269 -20.00 -9.06 11.39
CA ARG A 269 -18.62 -8.70 11.06
C ARG A 269 -18.49 -7.30 10.47
N LEU A 270 -19.58 -6.71 9.98
CA LEU A 270 -19.61 -5.37 9.41
C LEU A 270 -20.66 -4.51 10.13
N PRO A 271 -20.39 -4.06 11.37
CA PRO A 271 -21.25 -3.10 12.04
C PRO A 271 -21.23 -1.77 11.28
N TRP A 272 -22.38 -1.15 11.08
CA TRP A 272 -22.51 0.14 10.43
C TRP A 272 -23.60 1.01 11.07
N THR A 273 -23.52 2.34 10.88
CA THR A 273 -24.54 3.31 11.30
C THR A 273 -24.99 4.19 10.14
N GLY A 274 -26.19 4.76 10.23
CA GLY A 274 -26.77 5.62 9.19
C GLY A 274 -28.24 5.29 8.87
N PRO A 275 -28.82 5.94 7.84
CA PRO A 275 -28.18 6.92 6.97
C PRO A 275 -27.94 8.26 7.67
N ARG A 276 -26.84 8.93 7.31
CA ARG A 276 -26.63 10.37 7.51
C ARG A 276 -26.40 11.04 6.15
N PRO A 277 -26.50 12.38 6.02
CA PRO A 277 -26.02 13.06 4.82
C PRO A 277 -24.56 12.72 4.51
N GLY A 278 -24.22 12.46 3.25
CA GLY A 278 -22.85 12.30 2.78
C GLY A 278 -22.16 13.65 2.59
N PHE A 279 -21.38 13.78 1.53
CA PHE A 279 -20.72 15.04 1.19
C PHE A 279 -21.75 16.13 0.83
N ASP A 280 -22.86 15.71 0.20
CA ASP A 280 -24.06 16.51 0.03
C ASP A 280 -25.27 15.88 0.75
N ALA A 281 -26.36 16.64 0.83
CA ALA A 281 -27.58 16.18 1.49
C ALA A 281 -28.41 15.19 0.66
N ASN A 282 -28.02 14.92 -0.59
CA ASN A 282 -28.80 14.12 -1.53
C ASN A 282 -28.36 12.65 -1.53
N ILE A 283 -27.08 12.38 -1.24
CA ILE A 283 -26.54 11.02 -1.20
C ILE A 283 -26.47 10.55 0.25
N PRO A 284 -27.23 9.52 0.66
CA PRO A 284 -27.12 8.97 2.01
C PRO A 284 -25.73 8.37 2.22
N GLN A 285 -25.27 8.37 3.46
CA GLN A 285 -24.01 7.77 3.86
C GLN A 285 -24.23 6.80 5.03
N PHE A 286 -23.57 5.65 4.95
CA PHE A 286 -23.58 4.59 5.94
C PHE A 286 -22.14 4.32 6.38
N ILE A 287 -21.90 4.45 7.68
CA ILE A 287 -20.56 4.49 8.27
C ILE A 287 -20.20 3.13 8.82
N ASN A 288 -19.21 2.47 8.22
CA ASN A 288 -18.53 1.32 8.80
C ASN A 288 -17.98 1.66 10.20
N GLN A 289 -18.28 0.82 11.19
CA GLN A 289 -17.85 0.97 12.58
C GLN A 289 -16.63 0.11 12.94
N LEU A 290 -15.98 -0.53 11.97
CA LEU A 290 -14.71 -1.25 12.19
C LEU A 290 -13.53 -0.29 12.39
N TYR A 291 -13.55 0.86 11.71
CA TYR A 291 -12.49 1.87 11.72
C TYR A 291 -13.07 3.21 12.20
N GLN A 292 -12.91 3.52 13.49
CA GLN A 292 -13.67 4.59 14.16
C GLN A 292 -12.87 5.87 14.42
N SER A 293 -11.58 5.90 14.04
CA SER A 293 -10.72 7.05 14.28
C SER A 293 -9.58 7.15 13.26
N PHE A 294 -8.93 8.33 13.20
CA PHE A 294 -7.75 8.56 12.36
C PHE A 294 -6.55 7.67 12.71
N ASP A 295 -6.52 7.09 13.90
CA ASP A 295 -5.45 6.22 14.41
C ASP A 295 -5.89 4.76 14.59
N THR A 296 -7.02 4.35 14.02
CA THR A 296 -7.38 2.93 13.99
C THR A 296 -6.51 2.21 12.95
N ASP A 297 -5.80 1.16 13.36
CA ASP A 297 -4.95 0.39 12.43
C ASP A 297 -5.75 -0.47 11.46
N VAL A 298 -5.15 -0.80 10.31
CA VAL A 298 -5.79 -1.61 9.26
C VAL A 298 -5.07 -2.94 9.08
N PRO A 299 -5.74 -4.10 9.15
CA PRO A 299 -5.10 -5.40 8.91
C PRO A 299 -4.69 -5.55 7.43
N LEU A 300 -3.40 -5.80 7.19
CA LEU A 300 -2.87 -6.14 5.85
C LEU A 300 -2.96 -7.64 5.57
N ALA A 301 -2.70 -8.45 6.61
CA ALA A 301 -2.61 -9.90 6.53
C ALA A 301 -3.10 -10.54 7.82
N SER A 302 -3.79 -11.66 7.73
CA SER A 302 -4.34 -12.34 8.92
C SER A 302 -4.37 -13.86 8.80
N GLY A 303 -4.55 -14.53 9.94
CA GLY A 303 -4.84 -15.96 9.99
C GLY A 303 -6.20 -16.31 9.37
N VAL A 304 -7.18 -15.39 9.45
CA VAL A 304 -8.47 -15.57 8.76
C VAL A 304 -8.27 -15.66 7.25
N GLU A 305 -7.44 -14.78 6.68
CA GLU A 305 -7.07 -14.86 5.27
C GLU A 305 -6.37 -16.18 4.92
N ALA A 306 -5.45 -16.64 5.77
CA ALA A 306 -4.80 -17.94 5.57
C ALA A 306 -5.82 -19.10 5.51
N ARG A 307 -6.82 -19.10 6.40
CA ARG A 307 -7.90 -20.11 6.37
C ARG A 307 -8.79 -19.98 5.13
N LEU A 308 -9.04 -18.76 4.64
CA LEU A 308 -9.79 -18.55 3.40
C LEU A 308 -9.02 -19.06 2.17
N ILE A 309 -7.70 -18.86 2.11
CA ILE A 309 -6.83 -19.43 1.06
C ILE A 309 -6.89 -20.97 1.06
N GLU A 310 -6.81 -21.60 2.24
CA GLU A 310 -6.94 -23.06 2.34
C GLU A 310 -8.33 -23.55 1.94
N ALA A 311 -9.39 -22.83 2.33
CA ALA A 311 -10.76 -23.17 1.97
C ALA A 311 -11.00 -23.09 0.46
N GLU A 312 -10.47 -22.05 -0.20
CA GLU A 312 -10.55 -21.93 -1.66
C GLU A 312 -9.75 -23.04 -2.36
N ALA A 313 -8.55 -23.35 -1.85
CA ALA A 313 -7.77 -24.45 -2.40
C ALA A 313 -8.45 -25.81 -2.24
N ALA A 314 -9.13 -26.04 -1.11
CA ALA A 314 -9.94 -27.23 -0.89
C ALA A 314 -11.13 -27.28 -1.86
N LEU A 315 -11.84 -26.17 -2.06
CA LEU A 315 -12.94 -26.08 -3.01
C LEU A 315 -12.51 -26.45 -4.44
N GLN A 316 -11.32 -26.02 -4.87
CA GLN A 316 -10.78 -26.35 -6.19
C GLN A 316 -10.31 -27.80 -6.32
N ALA A 317 -10.04 -28.48 -5.21
CA ALA A 317 -9.64 -29.89 -5.19
C ALA A 317 -10.82 -30.86 -5.29
N GLY A 318 -12.05 -30.41 -5.02
CA GLY A 318 -13.28 -31.22 -4.97
C GLY A 318 -13.49 -31.93 -3.63
#